data_AF-A0A2D5GAY8-F1
#
_entry.id   AF-A0A2D5GAY8-F1
#
_cell.length_a   1.000
_cell.length_b   1.000
_cell.length_c   1.000
_cell.angle_alpha   90.00
_cell.angle_beta   90.00
_cell.angle_gamma   90.00
#
_symmetry.space_group_name_H-M   'P 1'
#
loop_
_entity.id
_entity.type
_entity.pdbx_description
1 polymer ?
#
loop_
_entity_poly.entity_id
_entity_poly.type
_entity_poly.pdbx_seq_one_letter_code
_entity_poly.pdbx_strand_id
1 'polypeptide(L)' 'MKPELRELPISQRVQLVEDIWDSIAEDQGVLSVTQTQKNELDRRLENYQKDGDQGRKASDALDAIRKKL' A
#
# COMPACT_ATOMS: atom_id res chain seq x y z
N MET A 1 -4.18 17.23 -14.26
CA MET A 1 -4.77 17.30 -12.89
C MET A 1 -5.87 18.34 -12.96
N LYS A 2 -7.09 18.01 -12.53
CA LYS A 2 -8.23 18.94 -12.57
C LYS A 2 -7.87 20.22 -11.80
N PRO A 3 -7.90 21.41 -12.41
CA PRO A 3 -7.44 22.66 -11.78
C PRO A 3 -8.16 22.95 -10.47
N GLU A 4 -9.44 22.58 -10.37
CA GLU A 4 -10.29 22.74 -9.19
C GLU A 4 -9.74 21.96 -7.97
N LEU A 5 -9.07 20.82 -8.20
CA LEU A 5 -8.48 20.05 -7.11
C LEU A 5 -7.26 20.75 -6.50
N ARG A 6 -6.57 21.63 -7.25
CA ARG A 6 -5.38 22.35 -6.74
C ARG A 6 -5.76 23.54 -5.87
N GLU A 7 -6.97 24.05 -6.03
CA GLU A 7 -7.52 25.17 -5.26
C GLU A 7 -7.93 24.74 -3.84
N LEU A 8 -8.18 23.44 -3.63
CA LEU A 8 -8.44 22.89 -2.30
C LEU A 8 -7.19 23.02 -1.40
N PRO A 9 -7.35 23.41 -0.12
CA PRO A 9 -6.32 23.29 0.90
C PRO A 9 -5.73 21.87 0.95
N ILE A 10 -4.44 21.76 1.31
CA ILE A 10 -3.73 20.46 1.36
C ILE A 10 -4.51 19.44 2.20
N SER A 11 -5.01 19.82 3.37
CA SER A 11 -5.78 18.93 4.25
C SER A 11 -7.03 18.36 3.58
N GLN A 12 -7.77 19.18 2.84
CA GLN A 12 -8.96 18.73 2.10
C GLN A 12 -8.62 17.80 0.95
N ARG A 13 -7.47 18.02 0.29
CA ARG A 13 -6.98 17.08 -0.74
C ARG A 13 -6.58 15.74 -0.16
N VAL A 14 -5.95 15.74 1.03
CA VAL A 14 -5.60 14.50 1.73
C VAL A 14 -6.87 13.74 2.13
N GLN A 15 -7.86 14.43 2.72
CA GLN A 15 -9.13 13.82 3.08
C GLN A 15 -9.85 13.24 1.85
N LEU A 16 -9.93 14.00 0.76
CA LEU A 16 -10.55 13.53 -0.47
C LEU A 16 -9.85 12.28 -1.05
N VAL A 17 -8.54 12.19 -0.90
CA VAL A 17 -7.77 11.00 -1.30
C VAL A 17 -8.10 9.81 -0.41
N GLU A 18 -8.23 10.01 0.91
CA GLU A 18 -8.69 8.98 1.85
C GLU A 18 -10.11 8.51 1.52
N ASP A 19 -11.06 9.42 1.37
CA ASP A 19 -12.47 9.10 1.08
C ASP A 19 -12.61 8.32 -0.25
N ILE A 20 -11.82 8.68 -1.27
CA ILE A 20 -11.79 7.94 -2.54
C ILE A 20 -11.19 6.53 -2.33
N TRP A 21 -10.13 6.41 -1.53
CA TRP A 21 -9.55 5.11 -1.22
C TRP A 21 -10.53 4.19 -0.50
N ASP A 22 -11.26 4.72 0.48
CA ASP A 22 -12.29 3.97 1.20
C ASP A 22 -13.42 3.56 0.25
N SER A 23 -13.90 4.47 -0.60
CA SER A 23 -14.92 4.16 -1.60
C SER A 23 -14.46 3.06 -2.58
N ILE A 24 -13.22 3.10 -3.08
CA ILE A 24 -12.69 2.04 -3.96
C ILE A 24 -12.61 0.69 -3.22
N ALA A 25 -12.23 0.72 -1.94
CA ALA A 25 -12.17 -0.48 -1.12
C ALA A 25 -13.56 -1.06 -0.81
N GLU A 26 -14.59 -0.22 -0.66
CA GLU A 26 -15.99 -0.64 -0.52
C GLU A 26 -16.54 -1.24 -1.81
N ASP A 27 -16.18 -0.66 -2.95
CA ASP A 27 -16.61 -1.07 -4.29
C ASP A 27 -15.82 -2.29 -4.80
N GLN A 28 -15.41 -3.17 -3.87
CA GLN A 28 -14.57 -4.37 -4.00
C GLN A 28 -15.17 -5.43 -4.96
N GLY A 29 -15.42 -5.05 -6.20
CA GLY A 29 -15.60 -5.96 -7.31
C GLY A 29 -14.39 -6.87 -7.31
N VAL A 30 -14.63 -8.18 -7.12
CA VAL A 30 -13.58 -9.19 -6.94
C VAL A 30 -12.59 -9.07 -8.11
N LEU A 31 -11.48 -8.37 -7.88
CA LEU A 31 -10.39 -8.32 -8.84
C LEU A 31 -9.79 -9.70 -8.84
N SER A 32 -10.15 -10.49 -9.85
CA SER A 32 -9.69 -11.87 -9.96
C SER A 32 -8.17 -11.87 -10.03
N VAL A 33 -7.53 -12.45 -9.02
CA VAL A 33 -6.09 -12.68 -9.05
C VAL A 33 -5.81 -13.66 -10.19
N THR A 34 -5.06 -13.21 -11.19
CA THR A 34 -4.68 -14.04 -12.34
C THR A 34 -3.81 -15.21 -11.89
N GLN A 35 -3.79 -16.30 -12.64
CA GLN A 35 -2.95 -17.45 -12.30
C GLN A 35 -1.47 -17.08 -12.22
N THR A 36 -1.00 -16.18 -13.09
CA THR A 36 0.37 -15.65 -13.05
C THR A 36 0.69 -14.95 -11.74
N GLN A 37 -0.24 -14.14 -11.23
CA GLN A 37 -0.06 -13.45 -9.94
C GLN A 37 -0.04 -14.45 -8.78
N LYS A 38 -0.88 -15.49 -8.80
CA LYS A 38 -0.87 -16.55 -7.79
C LYS A 38 0.47 -17.28 -7.78
N ASN A 39 0.96 -17.70 -8.95
CA ASN A 39 2.25 -18.38 -9.07
C ASN A 39 3.42 -17.52 -8.55
N GLU A 40 3.39 -16.21 -8.78
CA GLU A 40 4.40 -15.30 -8.24
C GLU A 40 4.32 -15.16 -6.71
N LEU A 41 3.11 -15.15 -6.14
CA LEU A 41 2.92 -15.16 -4.69
C LEU A 41 3.48 -16.45 -4.07
N ASP A 42 3.19 -17.61 -4.67
CA ASP A 42 3.69 -18.90 -4.21
C ASP A 42 5.23 -18.92 -4.24
N ARG A 43 5.84 -18.46 -5.34
CA ARG A 43 7.30 -18.35 -5.48
C ARG A 43 7.93 -17.46 -4.40
N ARG A 44 7.31 -16.31 -4.10
CA ARG A 44 7.79 -15.40 -3.05
C ARG A 44 7.68 -16.03 -1.68
N LEU A 45 6.59 -16.74 -1.42
CA LEU A 45 6.38 -17.41 -0.14
C LEU A 45 7.39 -18.55 0.08
N GLU A 46 7.66 -19.35 -0.94
CA GLU A 46 8.71 -20.38 -0.87
C GLU A 46 10.10 -19.77 -0.63
N ASN A 47 10.42 -18.64 -1.26
CA ASN A 47 11.68 -17.96 -1.05
C ASN A 47 11.81 -17.46 0.39
N TYR A 48 10.75 -16.82 0.92
CA TYR A 48 10.68 -16.37 2.31
C TYR A 48 10.85 -17.54 3.31
N GLN A 49 10.25 -18.69 3.03
CA GLN A 49 10.42 -19.88 3.86
C GLN A 49 11.86 -20.42 3.84
N LYS A 50 12.59 -20.23 2.74
CA LYS A 50 13.99 -20.67 2.58
C LYS A 50 14.99 -19.67 3.14
N ASP A 51 14.77 -18.37 2.95
CA ASP A 51 15.68 -17.33 3.44
C ASP A 51 15.56 -17.12 4.95
N GLY A 52 14.38 -17.37 5.52
CA GLY A 52 14.09 -17.21 6.95
C GLY A 52 14.15 -15.77 7.44
N ASP A 53 14.32 -14.79 6.55
CA ASP A 53 14.42 -13.38 6.90
C ASP A 53 13.03 -12.85 7.25
N GLN A 54 12.74 -12.79 8.54
CA GLN A 54 11.47 -12.26 9.07
C GLN A 54 11.31 -10.75 8.82
N GLY A 55 12.31 -10.10 8.20
CA GLY A 55 12.41 -8.67 8.09
C GLY A 55 12.55 -8.03 9.48
N ARG A 56 12.09 -6.79 9.58
CA ARG A 56 12.07 -6.05 10.85
C ARG A 56 10.68 -5.51 11.13
N LYS A 57 10.36 -5.33 12.40
CA LYS A 57 9.08 -4.73 12.81
C LYS A 57 8.92 -3.36 12.18
N ALA A 58 7.68 -3.04 11.81
CA ALA A 58 7.36 -1.74 11.23
C ALA A 58 7.75 -0.57 12.15
N SER A 59 7.61 -0.72 13.47
CA SER A 59 8.07 0.25 14.47
C SER A 59 9.56 0.58 14.30
N ASP A 60 10.40 -0.45 14.28
CA ASP A 60 11.85 -0.31 14.21
C ASP A 60 12.25 0.33 12.87
N ALA A 61 11.49 0.02 11.81
CA ALA A 61 11.69 0.62 10.52
C ALA A 61 11.38 2.11 10.47
N LEU A 62 10.23 2.49 11.02
CA LEU A 62 9.78 3.89 11.08
C LEU A 62 10.70 4.72 11.97
N ASP A 63 11.14 4.18 13.10
CA ASP A 63 12.06 4.87 14.01
C ASP A 63 13.42 5.12 13.36
N ALA A 64 13.93 4.16 12.58
CA ALA A 64 15.16 4.34 11.81
C ALA A 64 15.04 5.42 10.72
N ILE A 65 13.87 5.56 10.09
CA ILE A 65 13.61 6.62 9.10
C ILE A 65 13.54 7.98 9.78
N ARG A 66 12.78 8.09 10.89
CA ARG A 66 12.65 9.35 11.66
C ARG A 66 13.98 9.88 12.17
N LYS A 67 14.90 9.00 12.58
CA LYS A 67 16.26 9.40 13.01
C LYS A 67 17.14 9.97 11.89
N LYS A 68 16.76 9.78 10.63
CA LYS A 68 17.50 10.25 9.44
C LYS A 68 16.94 11.54 8.83
N LEU A 69 15.81 12.03 9.35
CA LEU A 69 15.19 13.30 8.98
C LEU A 69 15.62 14.38 9.98
#